data_AF-A0A2C9L7C8-F1
#
_entry.id   AF-A0A2C9L7C8-F1
#
_cell.length_a   1.000
_cell.length_b   1.000
_cell.length_c   1.000
_cell.angle_alpha   90.00
_cell.angle_beta   90.00
_cell.angle_gamma   90.00
#
_symmetry.space_group_name_H-M   'P 1'
#
loop_
_entity.id
_entity.type
_entity.pdbx_description
1 polymer ?
#
loop_
_entity_poly.entity_id
_entity_poly.type
_entity_poly.pdbx_seq_one_letter_code
_entity_poly.pdbx_strand_id
1 'polypeptide(L)'
;MGEQTQFTWYFTGYYPLVTYSTSDGRKTEVMFICDENITSPQLDVIGEVTPGTLSLNLWTMCACPSKCPAVMPPAPHRHDTDAPTLTTGYIVLIVFFSLFFVYFVFGSVINYCRRGTLSKEILPNYSLWSSIPSYAMDGCRCVFGCVGNKKANYDAI
;
A
#
# COMPACT_ATOMS: atom_id res chain seq x y z
N MET A 1 -0.14 -20.11 -28.04
CA MET A 1 -0.28 -19.50 -26.70
C MET A 1 -0.97 -18.16 -26.94
N GLY A 2 -2.10 -17.88 -26.27
CA GLY A 2 -2.91 -16.69 -26.53
C GLY A 2 -2.21 -15.37 -26.18
N GLU A 3 -2.68 -14.26 -26.76
CA GLU A 3 -2.11 -12.92 -26.53
C GLU A 3 -2.74 -12.27 -25.28
N GLN A 4 -1.92 -11.67 -24.41
CA GLN A 4 -2.41 -11.06 -23.15
C GLN A 4 -3.25 -9.79 -23.36
N THR A 5 -3.16 -9.17 -24.55
CA THR A 5 -3.86 -7.94 -24.91
C THR A 5 -5.27 -8.19 -25.45
N GLN A 6 -5.57 -9.42 -25.89
CA GLN A 6 -6.85 -9.81 -26.49
C GLN A 6 -7.53 -10.91 -25.67
N PHE A 7 -8.17 -10.50 -24.58
CA PHE A 7 -8.94 -11.41 -23.71
C PHE A 7 -10.41 -10.99 -23.61
N THR A 8 -11.28 -11.96 -23.40
CA THR A 8 -12.69 -11.74 -23.07
C THR A 8 -13.04 -12.52 -21.82
N TRP A 9 -13.73 -11.88 -20.88
CA TRP A 9 -14.30 -12.53 -19.72
C TRP A 9 -15.75 -12.89 -19.98
N TYR A 10 -16.12 -14.11 -19.63
CA TYR A 10 -17.49 -14.58 -19.68
C TYR A 10 -17.83 -15.35 -18.42
N PHE A 11 -19.07 -15.26 -17.96
CA PHE A 11 -19.57 -16.06 -16.86
C PHE A 11 -20.56 -17.07 -17.41
N THR A 12 -20.25 -18.36 -17.30
CA THR A 12 -21.08 -19.44 -17.86
C THR A 12 -22.34 -19.72 -17.05
N GLY A 13 -22.51 -19.04 -15.92
CA GLY A 13 -23.54 -19.32 -14.92
C GLY A 13 -23.01 -20.15 -13.75
N TYR A 14 -21.91 -20.89 -13.94
CA TYR A 14 -21.31 -21.75 -12.91
C TYR A 14 -19.85 -21.42 -12.63
N TYR A 15 -19.09 -21.06 -13.66
CA TYR A 15 -17.66 -20.78 -13.56
C TYR A 15 -17.28 -19.55 -14.38
N PRO A 16 -16.34 -18.72 -13.89
CA PRO A 16 -15.68 -17.71 -14.71
C PRO A 16 -14.85 -18.38 -15.81
N LEU A 17 -14.96 -17.85 -17.02
CA LEU A 17 -14.20 -18.28 -18.19
C LEU A 17 -13.46 -17.09 -18.78
N VAL A 18 -12.17 -17.28 -19.07
CA VAL A 18 -11.36 -16.33 -19.81
C VAL A 18 -10.97 -16.93 -21.14
N THR A 19 -11.24 -16.22 -22.21
CA THR A 19 -10.80 -16.62 -23.55
C THR A 19 -9.76 -15.63 -24.05
N TYR A 20 -8.53 -16.12 -24.23
CA TYR A 20 -7.46 -15.40 -24.91
C TYR A 20 -7.51 -15.74 -26.40
N SER A 21 -7.56 -14.73 -27.24
CA SER A 21 -7.51 -14.90 -28.69
C SER A 21 -6.13 -14.49 -29.22
N THR A 22 -5.75 -15.05 -30.35
CA THR A 22 -4.52 -14.69 -31.08
C THR A 22 -4.90 -14.18 -32.46
N SER A 23 -4.06 -13.32 -33.05
CA SER A 23 -4.24 -12.79 -34.42
C SER A 23 -4.51 -13.88 -35.46
N ASP A 24 -3.94 -15.08 -35.25
CA ASP A 24 -4.03 -16.22 -36.15
C ASP A 24 -5.32 -17.05 -35.97
N GLY A 25 -6.30 -16.54 -35.21
CA GLY A 25 -7.59 -17.18 -34.98
C GLY A 25 -7.59 -18.30 -33.94
N ARG A 26 -6.43 -18.65 -33.37
CA ARG A 26 -6.31 -19.60 -32.26
C ARG A 26 -6.85 -18.98 -30.97
N LYS A 27 -7.49 -19.81 -30.14
CA LYS A 27 -8.07 -19.43 -28.85
C LYS A 27 -7.48 -20.26 -27.73
N THR A 28 -7.41 -19.68 -26.54
CA THR A 28 -7.05 -20.37 -25.31
C THR A 28 -8.08 -20.01 -24.25
N GLU A 29 -8.78 -21.01 -23.76
CA GLU A 29 -9.85 -20.89 -22.78
C GLU A 29 -9.36 -21.37 -21.43
N VAL A 30 -9.46 -20.51 -20.42
CA VAL A 30 -9.10 -20.79 -19.03
C VAL A 30 -10.36 -20.77 -18.19
N MET A 31 -10.77 -21.94 -17.73
CA MET A 31 -11.92 -22.12 -16.86
C MET A 31 -11.46 -22.08 -15.40
N PHE A 32 -12.04 -21.17 -14.62
CA PHE A 32 -11.73 -21.00 -13.21
C PHE A 32 -12.64 -21.90 -12.37
N ILE A 33 -12.05 -22.88 -11.69
CA ILE A 33 -12.79 -23.83 -10.86
C ILE A 33 -12.51 -23.55 -9.39
N CYS A 34 -13.59 -23.40 -8.63
CA CYS A 34 -13.55 -23.19 -7.18
C CYS A 34 -13.19 -24.50 -6.46
N ASP A 35 -12.13 -24.45 -5.66
CA ASP A 35 -11.78 -25.48 -4.68
C ASP A 35 -11.27 -24.80 -3.40
N GLU A 36 -12.00 -24.98 -2.29
CA GLU A 36 -11.68 -24.37 -1.01
C GLU A 36 -10.47 -25.02 -0.32
N ASN A 37 -10.07 -26.22 -0.72
CA ASN A 37 -8.98 -26.97 -0.08
C ASN A 37 -7.62 -26.66 -0.71
N ILE A 38 -7.59 -25.93 -1.82
CA ILE A 38 -6.36 -25.65 -2.57
C ILE A 38 -5.78 -24.29 -2.14
N THR A 39 -4.58 -24.35 -1.56
CA THR A 39 -3.83 -23.17 -1.11
C THR A 39 -2.99 -22.52 -2.21
N SER A 40 -2.60 -23.28 -3.24
CA SER A 40 -1.82 -22.79 -4.39
C SER A 40 -2.52 -23.13 -5.70
N PRO A 41 -2.69 -22.19 -6.64
CA PRO A 41 -3.44 -22.44 -7.88
C PRO A 41 -2.83 -23.59 -8.68
N GLN A 42 -3.66 -24.52 -9.14
CA GLN A 42 -3.25 -25.67 -9.97
C GLN A 42 -3.81 -25.51 -11.38
N LEU A 43 -2.92 -25.59 -12.37
CA LEU A 43 -3.27 -25.55 -13.78
C LEU A 43 -3.31 -26.97 -14.34
N ASP A 44 -4.44 -27.34 -14.93
CA ASP A 44 -4.65 -28.60 -15.62
C ASP A 44 -4.92 -28.35 -17.11
N VAL A 45 -4.17 -29.02 -17.97
CA VAL A 45 -4.20 -28.82 -19.42
C VAL A 45 -5.08 -29.90 -20.02
N ILE A 46 -6.34 -29.55 -20.34
CA ILE A 46 -7.27 -30.48 -20.98
C ILE A 46 -6.82 -30.77 -22.43
N GLY A 47 -6.32 -29.74 -23.11
CA GLY A 47 -5.91 -29.82 -24.51
C GLY A 47 -6.94 -29.20 -25.47
N GLU A 48 -6.92 -29.62 -26.72
CA GLU A 48 -7.75 -29.02 -27.78
C GLU A 48 -9.11 -29.74 -27.86
N VAL A 49 -10.11 -29.21 -27.17
CA VAL A 49 -11.48 -29.77 -27.17
C VAL A 49 -12.22 -29.39 -28.46
N THR A 50 -11.96 -28.17 -28.97
CA THR A 50 -12.49 -27.68 -30.23
C THR A 50 -11.32 -27.31 -31.15
N PRO A 51 -11.35 -27.61 -32.45
CA PRO A 51 -10.28 -27.24 -33.38
C PRO A 51 -9.93 -25.75 -33.28
N GLY A 52 -8.66 -25.45 -33.04
CA GLY A 52 -8.12 -24.11 -32.83
C GLY A 52 -8.30 -23.53 -31.42
N THR A 53 -8.90 -24.27 -30.47
CA THR A 53 -9.16 -23.79 -29.10
C THR A 53 -8.54 -24.71 -28.04
N LEU A 54 -7.52 -24.20 -27.35
CA LEU A 54 -6.87 -24.87 -26.22
C LEU A 54 -7.67 -24.62 -24.94
N SER A 55 -8.18 -25.65 -24.30
CA SER A 55 -8.91 -25.57 -23.03
C SER A 55 -8.02 -25.92 -21.84
N LEU A 56 -8.10 -25.10 -20.79
CA LEU A 56 -7.32 -25.17 -19.57
C LEU A 56 -8.25 -25.03 -18.36
N ASN A 57 -8.02 -25.83 -17.32
CA ASN A 57 -8.68 -25.70 -16.03
C ASN A 57 -7.71 -25.07 -15.03
N LEU A 58 -8.15 -24.03 -14.35
CA LEU A 58 -7.43 -23.40 -13.26
C LEU A 58 -8.20 -23.60 -11.95
N TRP A 59 -7.69 -24.50 -11.13
CA TRP A 59 -8.21 -24.78 -9.79
C TRP A 59 -7.66 -23.78 -8.80
N THR A 60 -8.54 -23.02 -8.16
CA THR A 60 -8.13 -22.02 -7.17
C THR A 60 -9.26 -21.69 -6.20
N MET A 61 -8.90 -21.50 -4.93
CA MET A 61 -9.77 -20.94 -3.91
C MET A 61 -10.29 -19.54 -4.27
N CYS A 62 -9.60 -18.80 -5.15
CA CYS A 62 -10.02 -17.48 -5.60
C CYS A 62 -11.20 -17.47 -6.57
N ALA A 63 -11.51 -18.62 -7.18
CA ALA A 63 -12.71 -18.77 -8.00
C ALA A 63 -13.97 -18.92 -7.11
N CYS A 64 -13.80 -19.19 -5.82
CA CYS A 64 -14.90 -19.26 -4.86
C CYS A 64 -15.32 -17.85 -4.40
N PRO A 65 -16.64 -17.59 -4.24
CA PRO A 65 -17.13 -16.30 -3.77
C PRO A 65 -16.52 -15.92 -2.42
N SER A 66 -15.90 -14.75 -2.31
CA SER A 66 -15.36 -14.17 -1.05
C SER A 66 -14.26 -14.97 -0.34
N LYS A 67 -13.69 -16.02 -0.95
CA LYS A 67 -12.62 -16.83 -0.34
C LYS A 67 -11.23 -16.44 -0.82
N CYS A 68 -11.08 -15.61 -1.84
CA CYS A 68 -9.74 -15.25 -2.31
C CYS A 68 -8.99 -14.46 -1.23
N PRO A 69 -7.82 -14.91 -0.76
CA PRO A 69 -7.00 -14.12 0.14
C PRO A 69 -6.57 -12.84 -0.59
N ALA A 70 -6.67 -11.70 0.09
CA ALA A 70 -6.26 -10.41 -0.46
C ALA A 70 -4.74 -10.39 -0.69
N VAL A 71 -4.29 -10.89 -1.84
CA VAL A 71 -2.93 -10.66 -2.33
C VAL A 71 -2.92 -9.28 -2.96
N MET A 72 -2.81 -8.22 -2.15
CA MET A 72 -2.65 -6.86 -2.65
C MET A 72 -1.17 -6.54 -2.87
N PRO A 73 -0.72 -6.24 -4.11
CA PRO A 73 -0.11 -4.94 -4.36
C PRO A 73 -1.18 -3.84 -4.16
N PRO A 74 -0.81 -2.65 -3.66
CA PRO A 74 -1.77 -1.67 -3.18
C PRO A 74 -2.61 -1.12 -4.34
N ALA A 75 -3.91 -1.43 -4.36
CA ALA A 75 -4.88 -0.82 -5.26
C ALA A 75 -5.99 -0.14 -4.42
N PRO A 76 -6.57 0.97 -4.90
CA PRO A 76 -7.40 1.83 -4.08
C PRO A 76 -8.74 1.16 -3.75
N HIS A 77 -9.10 1.31 -2.48
CA HIS A 77 -10.29 0.84 -1.78
C HIS A 77 -11.57 0.75 -2.62
N ARG A 78 -12.18 -0.43 -2.68
CA ARG A 78 -13.65 -0.55 -2.72
C ARG A 78 -14.14 -0.82 -1.31
N HIS A 79 -15.03 0.06 -0.90
CA HIS A 79 -15.59 0.20 0.44
C HIS A 79 -16.74 -0.78 0.61
N ASP A 80 -16.56 -1.81 1.43
CA ASP A 80 -17.66 -2.51 2.09
C ASP A 80 -17.30 -2.72 3.56
N THR A 81 -17.87 -1.86 4.40
CA THR A 81 -18.17 -2.07 5.83
C THR A 81 -17.08 -2.65 6.73
N ASP A 82 -15.85 -2.16 6.63
CA ASP A 82 -14.88 -2.23 7.71
C ASP A 82 -14.61 -0.81 8.22
N ALA A 83 -14.84 -0.59 9.51
CA ALA A 83 -14.47 0.66 10.16
C ALA A 83 -13.00 0.97 9.81
N PRO A 84 -12.67 2.23 9.46
CA PRO A 84 -11.31 2.58 9.05
C PRO A 84 -10.35 2.21 10.19
N THR A 85 -9.59 1.14 9.97
CA THR A 85 -8.57 0.70 10.90
C THR A 85 -7.41 1.67 10.75
N LEU A 86 -7.36 2.65 11.66
CA LEU A 86 -6.27 3.61 11.74
C LEU A 86 -4.97 2.84 11.96
N THR A 87 -4.01 3.00 11.06
CA THR A 87 -2.69 2.38 11.27
C THR A 87 -2.07 2.95 12.55
N THR A 88 -1.24 2.15 13.22
CA THR A 88 -0.58 2.54 14.48
C THR A 88 0.13 3.89 14.37
N GLY A 89 0.71 4.20 13.19
CA GLY A 89 1.33 5.49 12.93
C GLY A 89 0.36 6.66 13.03
N TYR A 90 -0.86 6.53 12.49
CA TYR A 90 -1.88 7.56 12.59
C TYR A 90 -2.34 7.78 14.03
N ILE A 91 -2.48 6.71 14.81
CA ILE A 91 -2.86 6.80 16.23
C ILE A 91 -1.83 7.64 17.01
N VAL A 92 -0.53 7.38 16.80
CA VAL A 92 0.56 8.12 17.45
C VAL A 92 0.54 9.59 17.04
N LEU A 93 0.36 9.89 15.75
CA LEU A 93 0.28 11.26 15.26
C LEU A 93 -0.90 12.01 15.87
N ILE A 94 -2.09 11.40 15.89
CA ILE A 94 -3.30 12.01 16.45
C ILE A 94 -3.10 12.32 17.94
N VAL A 95 -2.56 11.39 18.72
CA VAL A 95 -2.27 11.60 20.15
C VAL A 95 -1.23 12.70 20.35
N PHE A 96 -0.16 12.72 19.56
CA PHE A 96 0.87 13.75 19.65
C PHE A 96 0.31 15.15 19.37
N PHE A 97 -0.40 15.34 18.25
CA PHE A 97 -0.93 16.65 17.87
C PHE A 97 -2.03 17.14 18.82
N SER A 98 -2.86 16.24 19.35
CA SER A 98 -3.88 16.60 20.33
C SER A 98 -3.27 17.07 21.65
N LEU A 99 -2.28 16.35 22.19
CA LEU A 99 -1.54 16.79 23.38
C LEU A 99 -0.78 18.09 23.15
N PHE A 100 -0.16 18.23 21.98
CA PHE A 100 0.54 19.45 21.57
C PHE A 100 -0.42 20.65 21.57
N PHE A 101 -1.60 20.50 20.95
CA PHE A 101 -2.61 21.56 20.91
C PHE A 101 -3.08 21.97 22.31
N VAL A 102 -3.41 21.00 23.17
CA VAL A 102 -3.79 21.25 24.57
C VAL A 102 -2.68 21.99 25.30
N TYR A 103 -1.42 21.56 25.14
CA TYR A 103 -0.27 22.21 25.77
C TYR A 103 -0.12 23.67 25.34
N PHE A 104 -0.24 23.99 24.04
CA PHE A 104 -0.16 25.37 23.56
C PHE A 104 -1.35 26.21 24.02
N VAL A 105 -2.58 25.73 23.91
CA VAL A 105 -3.77 26.51 24.31
C VAL A 105 -3.76 26.78 25.80
N PHE A 106 -3.66 25.75 26.65
CA PHE A 106 -3.68 25.94 28.09
C PHE A 106 -2.44 26.68 28.60
N GLY A 107 -1.26 26.34 28.08
CA GLY A 107 -0.02 27.02 28.45
C GLY A 107 -0.02 28.50 28.04
N SER A 108 -0.58 28.83 26.87
CA SER A 108 -0.71 30.22 26.42
C SER A 108 -1.76 30.99 27.22
N VAL A 109 -2.91 30.40 27.54
CA VAL A 109 -3.92 31.05 28.40
C VAL A 109 -3.36 31.33 29.80
N ILE A 110 -2.68 30.37 30.42
CA ILE A 110 -2.08 30.55 31.75
C ILE A 110 -0.99 31.64 31.71
N ASN A 111 -0.11 31.61 30.70
CA ASN A 111 0.93 32.65 30.55
C ASN A 111 0.32 34.03 30.30
N TYR A 112 -0.73 34.11 29.47
CA TYR A 112 -1.44 35.35 29.20
C TYR A 112 -2.10 35.91 30.46
N CYS A 113 -2.84 35.10 31.21
CA CYS A 113 -3.54 35.53 32.43
C CYS A 113 -2.58 35.87 33.57
N ARG A 114 -1.43 35.19 33.70
CA ARG A 114 -0.49 35.41 34.81
C ARG A 114 0.56 36.49 34.53
N ARG A 115 0.97 36.69 33.27
CA ARG A 115 2.09 37.58 32.93
C ARG A 115 1.67 38.82 32.15
N GLY A 116 0.49 38.83 31.52
CA GLY A 116 -0.01 39.99 30.75
C GLY A 116 0.89 40.40 29.58
N THR A 117 1.84 39.56 29.17
CA THR A 117 2.83 39.88 28.15
C THR A 117 2.27 39.61 26.75
N LEU A 118 2.23 40.66 25.92
CA LEU A 118 1.62 40.65 24.57
C LEU A 118 2.54 40.11 23.47
N SER A 119 3.82 39.85 23.74
CA SER A 119 4.79 39.56 22.68
C SER A 119 5.82 38.50 23.09
N LYS A 120 5.99 37.49 22.22
CA LYS A 120 6.99 36.40 22.21
C LYS A 120 7.01 35.40 23.39
N GLU A 121 6.49 35.74 24.57
CA GLU A 121 6.45 34.83 25.74
C GLU A 121 5.11 34.10 25.96
N ILE A 122 4.13 34.33 25.09
CA ILE A 122 2.81 33.66 25.19
C ILE A 122 2.97 32.14 24.97
N LEU A 123 3.97 31.72 24.19
CA LEU A 123 4.22 30.31 23.92
C LEU A 123 4.94 29.66 25.12
N PRO A 124 4.36 28.62 25.73
CA PRO A 124 5.00 27.92 26.85
C PRO A 124 6.32 27.26 26.39
N ASN A 125 7.43 27.64 27.06
CA ASN A 125 8.79 27.18 26.77
C ASN A 125 9.33 27.54 25.36
N TYR A 126 9.12 28.79 24.90
CA TYR A 126 9.57 29.29 23.60
C TYR A 126 11.03 28.96 23.25
N SER A 127 11.97 29.07 24.19
CA SER A 127 13.41 28.77 23.97
C SER A 127 13.63 27.35 23.46
N LEU A 128 12.90 26.38 24.00
CA LEU A 128 12.96 24.98 23.58
C LEU A 128 12.37 24.81 22.17
N TRP A 129 11.19 25.39 21.90
CA TRP A 129 10.55 25.26 20.60
C TRP A 129 11.30 25.97 19.47
N SER A 130 11.93 27.10 19.77
CA SER A 130 12.71 27.87 18.79
C SER A 130 14.03 27.20 18.40
N SER A 131 14.55 26.30 19.23
CA SER A 131 15.82 25.60 18.98
C SER A 131 15.65 24.25 18.29
N ILE A 132 14.45 23.66 18.30
CA ILE A 132 14.15 22.40 17.58
C ILE A 132 14.47 22.48 16.08
N PRO A 133 14.07 23.53 15.32
CA PRO A 133 14.39 23.63 13.90
C PRO A 133 15.90 23.66 13.63
N SER A 134 16.68 24.36 14.47
CA SER A 134 18.15 24.37 14.32
C SER A 134 18.75 22.98 14.52
N TYR A 135 18.31 22.24 15.55
CA TYR A 135 18.80 20.87 15.77
C TYR A 135 18.39 19.90 14.65
N ALA A 136 17.19 20.07 14.08
CA ALA A 136 16.75 19.27 12.94
C ALA A 136 17.57 19.54 11.68
N MET A 137 17.91 20.81 11.41
CA MET A 137 18.78 21.17 10.27
C MET A 137 20.19 20.58 10.42
N ASP A 138 20.75 20.57 11.63
CA ASP A 138 22.05 19.98 11.90
C ASP A 138 22.02 18.44 11.77
N GLY A 139 20.95 17.79 12.24
CA GLY A 139 20.73 16.35 12.05
C GLY A 139 20.62 15.96 10.57
N CYS A 140 19.83 16.70 9.78
CA CYS A 140 19.72 16.49 8.34
C CYS A 140 21.07 16.67 7.64
N ARG A 141 21.83 17.72 7.96
CA ARG A 141 23.17 17.93 7.39
C ARG A 141 24.13 16.80 7.72
N CYS A 142 24.06 16.23 8.92
CA CYS A 142 24.84 15.06 9.30
C CYS A 142 24.46 13.83 8.46
N VAL A 143 23.18 13.51 8.36
CA VAL A 143 22.70 12.32 7.62
C VAL A 143 22.95 12.45 6.12
N PHE A 144 22.60 13.58 5.51
CA PHE A 144 22.75 13.79 4.06
C PHE A 144 24.19 14.15 3.66
N GLY A 145 24.98 14.76 4.55
CA GLY A 145 26.38 15.13 4.30
C GLY A 145 27.36 13.96 4.49
N CYS A 146 27.11 13.05 5.44
CA CYS A 146 28.02 11.92 5.69
C CYS A 146 27.90 10.78 4.66
N VAL A 147 26.83 10.72 3.88
CA VAL A 147 26.65 9.70 2.81
C VAL A 147 27.45 10.06 1.53
N GLY A 148 27.95 11.29 1.40
CA GLY A 148 28.66 11.76 0.20
C GLY A 148 30.18 11.60 0.17
N ASN A 149 30.85 11.22 1.28
CA ASN A 149 32.32 11.18 1.36
C ASN A 149 32.89 9.78 1.61
N LYS A 150 32.54 8.83 0.73
CA LYS A 150 33.35 7.62 0.53
C LYS A 150 33.71 7.47 -0.95
N LYS A 151 34.67 8.29 -1.42
CA LYS A 151 35.62 7.82 -2.42
C LYS A 151 36.83 7.28 -1.68
N ALA A 152 36.75 6.02 -1.28
CA ALA A 152 37.92 5.28 -0.83
C ALA A 152 38.82 5.08 -2.05
N ASN A 153 39.99 5.72 -2.02
CA ASN A 153 41.02 5.62 -3.02
C ASN A 153 41.77 4.30 -2.78
N TYR A 154 41.51 3.29 -3.60
CA TYR A 154 42.30 2.07 -3.68
C TYR A 154 42.63 1.83 -5.15
N ASP A 155 43.70 2.45 -5.63
CA ASP A 155 44.49 1.95 -6.76
C ASP A 155 45.92 2.48 -6.60
N ALA A 156 46.66 1.78 -5.76
CA ALA A 156 48.12 1.79 -5.73
C ALA A 156 48.59 0.41 -5.27
N ILE A 157 48.59 -0.56 -6.19
CA ILE A 157 49.63 -1.59 -6.42
C ILE A 157 49.51 -2.00 -7.88
#